data_AF-A0A2D3W9J7-F1
#
_entry.id   AF-A0A2D3W9J7-F1
#
_cell.length_a   1.000
_cell.length_b   1.000
_cell.length_c   1.000
_cell.angle_alpha   90.00
_cell.angle_beta   90.00
_cell.angle_gamma   90.00
#
_symmetry.space_group_name_H-M   'P 1'
#
loop_
_entity.id
_entity.type
_entity.pdbx_description
1 polymer ?
#
loop_
_entity_poly.entity_id
_entity_poly.type
_entity_poly.pdbx_seq_one_letter_code
_entity_poly.pdbx_strand_id
1 'polypeptide(L)'
;ILDPSKVKNNKIEIDEILNSPIAEIENAIEVYGPKAAKKNIHLSYFMDPSLNNCLKGDATKIKEVLINLMSNAVKFTPQNGNINVEIRRIENAPQGRARVHFAVEDSGIGINPEKKQGIFDAFSQADSTITRKFGGTGLGLTISSKYISLMGGELAVDSEEGKGSKFFFTLDFEESPSSQADPAGNFSEFNCGILSKDAKPKTHTQFLYNYMKYFGSNVKYYEDFSSLKNLILKSNTNILIIDYDMVTEEEIQEYKKTRLPIILIMKSSQHSKFEKYRSEFITPIYEPINVSKLVKVLEQDRSILPKIVEVPKPETPVKKSTKKVYGKKFSANVLVAEDNEINQKLIRRTLEGLGLQLTIVPNGKLALEQRMANTYDMIFMDIAMPVMDGVEATHKILEYEQENNLEHTPIIAVTANALKGDRERFMKEGLDEYVTKPIKQENILNVLNMFIPHKISEEDTSIQEKATQKVQPSADVQNEVVETPLSQNFTPIQEENTIEEKAYDEPLKEEPSKELEGLLILKKSPIETKIFTSILSKSVNSIHKASSVEDFMNMIQHNAYKLVIFDKEVPNINLESIAKILQEKGSHSIMFYDNLTEISNEEKQLFDKISINAINKQDLEKLVSQYM
;
A
#
# COMPACT_ATOMS: atom_id res chain seq x y z
N ILE A 1 8.23 -17.72 -1.41
CA ILE A 1 8.16 -19.20 -1.53
C ILE A 1 9.18 -19.75 -0.56
N LEU A 2 8.80 -20.69 0.32
CA LEU A 2 9.68 -21.30 1.33
C LEU A 2 10.93 -21.92 0.66
N ASP A 3 12.13 -21.64 1.15
CA ASP A 3 13.40 -22.14 0.58
C ASP A 3 13.85 -23.45 1.26
N PRO A 4 13.64 -24.62 0.64
CA PRO A 4 14.01 -25.91 1.22
C PRO A 4 15.52 -26.13 1.33
N SER A 5 16.34 -25.34 0.61
CA SER A 5 17.80 -25.48 0.56
C SER A 5 18.44 -24.96 1.85
N LYS A 6 17.91 -23.87 2.41
CA LYS A 6 18.36 -23.30 3.70
C LYS A 6 18.01 -24.20 4.89
N VAL A 7 16.89 -24.91 4.79
CA VAL A 7 16.39 -25.82 5.83
C VAL A 7 17.26 -27.07 5.97
N LYS A 8 17.76 -27.61 4.86
CA LYS A 8 18.68 -28.76 4.84
C LYS A 8 20.05 -28.48 5.47
N ASN A 9 20.50 -27.22 5.45
CA ASN A 9 21.83 -26.85 5.96
C ASN A 9 21.82 -26.30 7.40
N ASN A 10 20.69 -26.31 8.11
CA ASN A 10 20.53 -25.78 9.47
C ASN A 10 20.94 -24.29 9.65
N LYS A 11 21.01 -23.51 8.56
CA LYS A 11 21.35 -22.07 8.58
C LYS A 11 20.10 -21.18 8.54
N ILE A 12 19.09 -21.50 9.35
CA ILE A 12 17.90 -20.64 9.47
C ILE A 12 18.12 -19.75 10.68
N GLU A 13 18.27 -18.45 10.43
CA GLU A 13 18.27 -17.41 11.46
C GLU A 13 16.87 -16.81 11.54
N ILE A 14 16.44 -16.46 12.76
CA ILE A 14 15.18 -15.77 13.03
C ILE A 14 15.54 -14.33 13.35
N ASP A 15 14.94 -13.39 12.62
CA ASP A 15 15.16 -11.97 12.86
C ASP A 15 14.25 -11.47 14.00
N GLU A 16 14.78 -10.60 14.88
CA GLU A 16 13.97 -9.94 15.91
C GLU A 16 13.75 -8.46 15.56
N ILE A 17 12.76 -8.20 14.71
CA ILE A 17 12.44 -6.85 14.24
C ILE A 17 11.09 -6.42 14.84
N LEU A 18 10.98 -5.15 15.23
CA LEU A 18 9.69 -4.58 15.63
C LEU A 18 8.80 -4.39 14.40
N ASN A 19 7.61 -4.97 14.42
CA ASN A 19 6.65 -4.89 13.33
C ASN A 19 5.21 -4.72 13.84
N SER A 20 4.37 -4.07 13.04
CA SER A 20 2.91 -4.06 13.28
C SER A 20 2.32 -5.38 12.77
N PRO A 21 1.79 -6.25 13.64
CA PRO A 21 1.26 -7.54 13.21
C PRO A 21 0.03 -7.39 12.31
N ILE A 22 -0.80 -6.37 12.56
CA ILE A 22 -1.96 -6.04 11.71
C ILE A 22 -1.49 -5.71 10.29
N ALA A 23 -0.55 -4.76 10.13
CA ALA A 23 -0.09 -4.33 8.81
C ALA A 23 0.61 -5.46 8.02
N GLU A 24 1.41 -6.28 8.70
CA GLU A 24 2.17 -7.36 8.07
C GLU A 24 1.27 -8.53 7.64
N ILE A 25 0.33 -8.94 8.49
CA ILE A 25 -0.42 -10.18 8.28
C ILE A 25 -1.66 -9.96 7.41
N GLU A 26 -2.36 -8.82 7.54
CA GLU A 26 -3.58 -8.54 6.75
C GLU A 26 -3.32 -8.69 5.25
N ASN A 27 -2.23 -8.11 4.76
CA ASN A 27 -1.83 -8.19 3.36
C ASN A 27 -1.59 -9.63 2.88
N ALA A 28 -1.02 -10.49 3.74
CA ALA A 28 -0.73 -11.88 3.40
C ALA A 28 -2.02 -12.71 3.21
N ILE A 29 -3.03 -12.44 4.04
CA ILE A 29 -4.34 -13.12 3.96
C ILE A 29 -5.19 -12.57 2.81
N GLU A 30 -5.11 -11.26 2.55
CA GLU A 30 -5.93 -10.58 1.53
C GLU A 30 -5.73 -11.13 0.11
N VAL A 31 -4.51 -11.54 -0.24
CA VAL A 31 -4.18 -12.17 -1.54
C VAL A 31 -4.97 -13.46 -1.80
N TYR A 32 -5.50 -14.11 -0.76
CA TYR A 32 -6.30 -15.33 -0.90
C TYR A 32 -7.79 -15.09 -1.11
N GLY A 33 -8.31 -13.87 -0.88
CA GLY A 33 -9.72 -13.53 -1.11
C GLY A 33 -10.21 -13.92 -2.51
N PRO A 34 -9.55 -13.47 -3.59
CA PRO A 34 -9.93 -13.86 -4.96
C PRO A 34 -9.82 -15.36 -5.24
N LYS A 35 -8.86 -16.06 -4.63
CA LYS A 35 -8.67 -17.51 -4.82
C LYS A 35 -9.79 -18.30 -4.15
N ALA A 36 -10.17 -17.92 -2.94
CA ALA A 36 -11.32 -18.49 -2.23
C ALA A 36 -12.64 -18.22 -2.98
N ALA A 37 -12.83 -16.98 -3.43
CA ALA A 37 -14.04 -16.55 -4.15
C ALA A 37 -14.28 -17.32 -5.47
N LYS A 38 -13.22 -17.75 -6.18
CA LYS A 38 -13.34 -18.61 -7.38
C LYS A 38 -14.01 -19.96 -7.09
N LYS A 39 -13.79 -20.51 -5.90
CA LYS A 39 -14.45 -21.74 -5.42
C LYS A 39 -15.70 -21.43 -4.59
N ASN A 40 -16.17 -20.18 -4.59
CA ASN A 40 -17.24 -19.72 -3.71
C ASN A 40 -17.00 -20.09 -2.22
N ILE A 41 -15.74 -20.18 -1.79
CA ILE A 41 -15.38 -20.44 -0.40
C ILE A 41 -15.60 -19.14 0.39
N HIS A 42 -16.23 -19.24 1.54
CA HIS A 42 -16.34 -18.11 2.47
C HIS A 42 -15.04 -18.00 3.29
N LEU A 43 -14.35 -16.86 3.18
CA LEU A 43 -13.05 -16.64 3.83
C LEU A 43 -13.23 -15.65 4.99
N SER A 44 -13.35 -16.20 6.20
CA SER A 44 -13.44 -15.43 7.43
C SER A 44 -12.05 -15.17 8.00
N TYR A 45 -11.78 -13.92 8.36
CA TYR A 45 -10.53 -13.51 8.98
C TYR A 45 -10.80 -12.68 10.23
N PHE A 46 -10.16 -13.08 11.33
CA PHE A 46 -10.16 -12.34 12.58
C PHE A 46 -8.73 -12.10 13.06
N MET A 47 -8.38 -10.83 13.21
CA MET A 47 -7.18 -10.39 13.90
C MET A 47 -7.64 -9.61 15.12
N ASP A 48 -7.24 -10.05 16.31
CA ASP A 48 -7.58 -9.37 17.55
C ASP A 48 -7.05 -7.93 17.51
N PRO A 49 -7.94 -6.91 17.52
CA PRO A 49 -7.53 -5.52 17.39
C PRO A 49 -6.66 -5.03 18.56
N SER A 50 -6.69 -5.72 19.71
CA SER A 50 -5.82 -5.42 20.85
C SER A 50 -4.33 -5.68 20.58
N LEU A 51 -4.00 -6.30 19.44
CA LEU A 51 -2.65 -6.48 18.92
C LEU A 51 -2.19 -5.28 18.07
N ASN A 52 -2.67 -4.07 18.36
CA ASN A 52 -2.28 -2.83 17.67
C ASN A 52 -0.83 -2.39 17.96
N ASN A 53 -0.24 -2.88 19.05
CA ASN A 53 1.15 -2.62 19.40
C ASN A 53 2.14 -3.32 18.47
N CYS A 54 3.36 -2.79 18.38
CA CYS A 54 4.43 -3.45 17.66
C CYS A 54 4.89 -4.69 18.42
N LEU A 55 5.01 -5.81 17.72
CA LEU A 55 5.57 -7.05 18.25
C LEU A 55 6.99 -7.21 17.72
N LYS A 56 7.92 -7.62 18.58
CA LYS A 56 9.30 -7.91 18.19
C LYS A 56 9.41 -9.39 17.82
N GLY A 57 9.73 -9.68 16.57
CA GLY A 57 9.94 -11.03 16.06
C GLY A 57 10.09 -11.07 14.53
N ASP A 58 10.01 -12.26 13.96
CA ASP A 58 10.15 -12.44 12.52
C ASP A 58 8.78 -12.53 11.82
N ALA A 59 8.18 -11.38 11.56
CA ALA A 59 6.93 -11.31 10.81
C ALA A 59 7.03 -11.95 9.42
N THR A 60 8.20 -11.95 8.80
CA THR A 60 8.39 -12.54 7.46
C THR A 60 8.20 -14.05 7.52
N LYS A 61 8.80 -14.72 8.51
CA LYS A 61 8.63 -16.18 8.70
C LYS A 61 7.21 -16.53 9.10
N ILE A 62 6.58 -15.74 9.96
CA ILE A 62 5.17 -15.94 10.34
C ILE A 62 4.26 -15.81 9.10
N LYS A 63 4.46 -14.79 8.26
CA LYS A 63 3.75 -14.65 6.97
C LYS A 63 3.97 -15.85 6.07
N GLU A 64 5.21 -16.34 5.94
CA GLU A 64 5.52 -17.54 5.15
C GLU A 64 4.75 -18.78 5.63
N VAL A 65 4.64 -18.97 6.95
CA VAL A 65 3.83 -20.03 7.56
C VAL A 65 2.36 -19.85 7.22
N LEU A 66 1.78 -18.67 7.47
CA LEU A 66 0.37 -18.39 7.21
C LEU A 66 0.02 -18.54 5.73
N ILE A 67 0.86 -18.05 4.81
CA ILE A 67 0.71 -18.20 3.36
C ILE A 67 0.68 -19.69 2.98
N ASN A 68 1.55 -20.52 3.56
CA ASN A 68 1.57 -21.95 3.30
C ASN A 68 0.28 -22.63 3.82
N LEU A 69 -0.14 -22.33 5.05
CA LEU A 69 -1.39 -22.87 5.61
C LEU A 69 -2.61 -22.44 4.78
N MET A 70 -2.69 -21.17 4.39
CA MET A 70 -3.76 -20.62 3.56
C MET A 70 -3.83 -21.24 2.17
N SER A 71 -2.68 -21.45 1.51
CA SER A 71 -2.63 -22.14 0.22
C SER A 71 -3.16 -23.57 0.33
N ASN A 72 -2.84 -24.27 1.42
CA ASN A 72 -3.34 -25.62 1.67
C ASN A 72 -4.86 -25.60 1.93
N ALA A 73 -5.34 -24.72 2.80
CA ALA A 73 -6.76 -24.55 3.09
C ALA A 73 -7.56 -24.29 1.80
N VAL A 74 -7.17 -23.32 0.98
CA VAL A 74 -7.85 -23.02 -0.30
C VAL A 74 -7.77 -24.19 -1.29
N LYS A 75 -6.66 -24.95 -1.29
CA LYS A 75 -6.49 -26.10 -2.17
C LYS A 75 -7.42 -27.26 -1.79
N PHE A 76 -7.45 -27.63 -0.52
CA PHE A 76 -8.16 -28.83 -0.02
C PHE A 76 -9.63 -28.58 0.35
N THR A 77 -10.04 -27.32 0.50
CA THR A 77 -11.45 -26.97 0.67
C THR A 77 -12.21 -27.12 -0.66
N PRO A 78 -13.36 -27.83 -0.68
CA PRO A 78 -14.21 -27.96 -1.85
C PRO A 78 -14.93 -26.64 -2.18
N GLN A 79 -15.66 -26.65 -3.29
CA GLN A 79 -16.52 -25.52 -3.66
C GLN A 79 -17.61 -25.30 -2.61
N ASN A 80 -17.93 -24.05 -2.29
CA ASN A 80 -18.88 -23.65 -1.25
C ASN A 80 -18.47 -24.03 0.20
N GLY A 81 -17.20 -24.36 0.43
CA GLY A 81 -16.68 -24.58 1.78
C GLY A 81 -16.37 -23.28 2.53
N ASN A 82 -15.78 -23.40 3.72
CA ASN A 82 -15.41 -22.28 4.57
C ASN A 82 -13.95 -22.39 5.00
N ILE A 83 -13.29 -21.24 5.11
CA ILE A 83 -11.96 -21.11 5.72
C ILE A 83 -12.03 -20.01 6.77
N ASN A 84 -11.61 -20.31 7.99
CA ASN A 84 -11.51 -19.36 9.09
C ASN A 84 -10.03 -19.16 9.45
N VAL A 85 -9.59 -17.91 9.45
CA VAL A 85 -8.27 -17.51 9.93
C VAL A 85 -8.48 -16.69 11.18
N GLU A 86 -7.82 -17.08 12.26
CA GLU A 86 -8.02 -16.46 13.56
C GLU A 86 -6.68 -16.23 14.24
N ILE A 87 -6.45 -14.96 14.60
CA ILE A 87 -5.24 -14.53 15.29
C ILE A 87 -5.70 -13.78 16.54
N ARG A 88 -5.42 -14.35 17.70
CA ARG A 88 -5.94 -13.87 18.99
C ARG A 88 -4.83 -13.57 19.98
N ARG A 89 -5.01 -12.49 20.74
CA ARG A 89 -4.25 -12.31 21.97
C ARG A 89 -4.75 -13.32 22.99
N ILE A 90 -3.85 -14.05 23.62
CA ILE A 90 -4.16 -14.90 24.78
C ILE A 90 -4.00 -14.03 26.04
N GLU A 91 -5.00 -14.10 26.91
CA GLU A 91 -5.00 -13.40 28.20
C GLU A 91 -3.86 -13.87 29.11
N ASN A 92 -3.50 -13.04 30.10
CA ASN A 92 -2.51 -13.36 31.15
C ASN A 92 -1.06 -13.52 30.64
N ALA A 93 -0.69 -12.87 29.54
CA ALA A 93 0.71 -12.71 29.18
C ALA A 93 1.45 -11.80 30.20
N PRO A 94 2.76 -12.03 30.46
CA PRO A 94 3.55 -11.13 31.30
C PRO A 94 3.52 -9.68 30.79
N GLN A 95 3.68 -8.71 31.69
CA GLN A 95 3.71 -7.29 31.31
C GLN A 95 4.82 -7.02 30.27
N GLY A 96 4.50 -6.26 29.22
CA GLY A 96 5.42 -5.99 28.10
C GLY A 96 5.58 -7.16 27.12
N ARG A 97 4.77 -8.22 27.26
CA ARG A 97 4.72 -9.34 26.32
C ARG A 97 3.30 -9.55 25.81
N ALA A 98 3.22 -10.07 24.58
CA ALA A 98 1.98 -10.53 23.99
C ALA A 98 2.12 -12.02 23.65
N ARG A 99 1.23 -12.84 24.20
CA ARG A 99 1.05 -14.22 23.76
C ARG A 99 0.00 -14.24 22.66
N VAL A 100 0.34 -14.74 21.49
CA VAL A 100 -0.53 -14.69 20.31
C VAL A 100 -0.79 -16.10 19.78
N HIS A 101 -2.06 -16.45 19.65
CA HIS A 101 -2.51 -17.68 19.01
C HIS A 101 -2.84 -17.42 17.55
N PHE A 102 -2.37 -18.29 16.67
CA PHE A 102 -2.64 -18.25 15.23
C PHE A 102 -3.32 -19.55 14.84
N ALA A 103 -4.41 -19.47 14.09
CA ALA A 103 -5.13 -20.63 13.59
C ALA A 103 -5.64 -20.42 12.16
N VAL A 104 -5.53 -21.46 11.35
CA VAL A 104 -6.16 -21.58 10.04
C VAL A 104 -6.99 -22.86 10.05
N GLU A 105 -8.30 -22.70 9.96
CA GLU A 105 -9.28 -23.78 9.93
C GLU A 105 -9.96 -23.82 8.56
N ASP A 106 -10.11 -25.02 8.01
CA ASP A 106 -10.74 -25.27 6.73
C ASP A 106 -11.79 -26.38 6.86
N SER A 107 -12.87 -26.28 6.10
CA SER A 107 -13.93 -27.31 6.02
C SER A 107 -13.65 -28.33 4.91
N GLY A 108 -12.39 -28.62 4.64
CA GLY A 108 -11.95 -29.50 3.57
C GLY A 108 -12.08 -30.98 3.89
N ILE A 109 -11.31 -31.78 3.15
CA ILE A 109 -11.31 -33.25 3.25
C ILE A 109 -10.84 -33.80 4.60
N GLY A 110 -10.21 -32.98 5.43
CA GLY A 110 -9.54 -33.43 6.66
C GLY A 110 -8.37 -34.38 6.41
N ILE A 111 -7.83 -34.94 7.50
CA ILE A 111 -6.64 -35.77 7.49
C ILE A 111 -6.98 -37.10 8.16
N ASN A 112 -6.62 -38.19 7.49
CA ASN A 112 -6.76 -39.53 8.04
C ASN A 112 -5.92 -39.68 9.34
N PRO A 113 -6.47 -40.25 10.43
CA PRO A 113 -5.78 -40.38 11.71
C PRO A 113 -4.41 -41.05 11.64
N GLU A 114 -4.23 -42.08 10.79
CA GLU A 114 -2.97 -42.80 10.64
C GLU A 114 -1.87 -41.92 10.03
N LYS A 115 -2.27 -40.96 9.20
CA LYS A 115 -1.33 -40.04 8.52
C LYS A 115 -1.08 -38.77 9.32
N LYS A 116 -1.90 -38.48 10.33
CA LYS A 116 -1.82 -37.26 11.16
C LYS A 116 -0.45 -37.07 11.81
N GLN A 117 0.18 -38.14 12.30
CA GLN A 117 1.48 -38.07 12.97
C GLN A 117 2.64 -37.68 12.04
N GLY A 118 2.54 -38.01 10.75
CA GLY A 118 3.63 -37.80 9.80
C GLY A 118 3.49 -36.55 8.93
N ILE A 119 2.44 -35.73 9.06
CA ILE A 119 2.20 -34.63 8.11
C ILE A 119 3.24 -33.50 8.18
N PHE A 120 4.00 -33.43 9.28
CA PHE A 120 5.08 -32.47 9.46
C PHE A 120 6.44 -33.03 9.01
N ASP A 121 6.52 -34.34 8.73
CA ASP A 121 7.75 -34.97 8.26
C ASP A 121 8.07 -34.58 6.81
N ALA A 122 9.36 -34.45 6.52
CA ALA A 122 9.82 -34.09 5.19
C ALA A 122 9.35 -35.12 4.15
N PHE A 123 8.79 -34.63 3.04
CA PHE A 123 8.29 -35.45 1.92
C PHE A 123 7.09 -36.34 2.26
N SER A 124 6.47 -36.16 3.43
CA SER A 124 5.24 -36.83 3.79
C SER A 124 4.06 -36.24 3.03
N GLN A 125 3.20 -37.11 2.48
CA GLN A 125 2.01 -36.71 1.73
C GLN A 125 0.81 -37.54 2.15
N ALA A 126 -0.29 -36.86 2.49
CA ALA A 126 -1.49 -37.51 3.01
C ALA A 126 -2.28 -38.30 1.96
N ASP A 127 -2.19 -37.99 0.65
CA ASP A 127 -3.01 -38.67 -0.37
C ASP A 127 -2.39 -38.65 -1.78
N SER A 128 -2.00 -39.82 -2.30
CA SER A 128 -1.40 -40.00 -3.64
C SER A 128 -2.34 -39.62 -4.78
N THR A 129 -3.65 -39.69 -4.57
CA THR A 129 -4.68 -39.38 -5.57
C THR A 129 -4.84 -37.87 -5.76
N ILE A 130 -4.68 -37.10 -4.68
CA ILE A 130 -4.77 -35.64 -4.67
C ILE A 130 -3.46 -35.02 -5.17
N THR A 131 -2.32 -35.67 -4.95
CA THR A 131 -1.01 -35.25 -5.51
C THR A 131 -1.03 -35.17 -7.04
N ARG A 132 -1.70 -36.11 -7.73
CA ARG A 132 -1.85 -36.06 -9.20
C ARG A 132 -2.68 -34.86 -9.68
N LYS A 133 -3.65 -34.40 -8.88
CA LYS A 133 -4.58 -33.34 -9.27
C LYS A 133 -4.05 -31.93 -8.97
N PHE A 134 -3.18 -31.79 -7.97
CA PHE A 134 -2.79 -30.46 -7.47
C PHE A 134 -1.30 -30.26 -7.14
N GLY A 135 -0.43 -31.26 -7.34
CA GLY A 135 1.03 -31.16 -7.14
C GLY A 135 1.47 -30.83 -5.70
N GLY A 136 2.76 -30.97 -5.38
CA GLY A 136 3.32 -30.54 -4.09
C GLY A 136 4.58 -31.30 -3.68
N THR A 137 5.55 -30.61 -3.09
CA THR A 137 6.83 -31.20 -2.65
C THR A 137 6.75 -31.91 -1.29
N GLY A 138 5.66 -31.72 -0.54
CA GLY A 138 5.52 -32.22 0.84
C GLY A 138 6.44 -31.51 1.85
N LEU A 139 7.07 -30.38 1.47
CA LEU A 139 8.03 -29.67 2.33
C LEU A 139 7.42 -28.49 3.08
N GLY A 140 6.27 -27.97 2.64
CA GLY A 140 5.68 -26.75 3.19
C GLY A 140 5.45 -26.83 4.70
N LEU A 141 4.70 -27.84 5.15
CA LEU A 141 4.37 -28.02 6.58
C LEU A 141 5.61 -28.33 7.44
N THR A 142 6.58 -29.08 6.92
CA THR A 142 7.86 -29.32 7.60
C THR A 142 8.64 -28.03 7.84
N ILE A 143 8.75 -27.17 6.82
CA ILE A 143 9.45 -25.89 6.95
C ILE A 143 8.68 -24.99 7.91
N SER A 144 7.35 -24.95 7.80
CA SER A 144 6.50 -24.18 8.71
C SER A 144 6.69 -24.62 10.17
N SER A 145 6.65 -25.92 10.44
CA SER A 145 6.89 -26.48 11.78
C SER A 145 8.26 -26.06 12.32
N LYS A 146 9.32 -26.17 11.51
CA LYS A 146 10.67 -25.76 11.90
C LYS A 146 10.77 -24.27 12.25
N TYR A 147 10.17 -23.38 11.46
CA TYR A 147 10.15 -21.95 11.78
C TYR A 147 9.43 -21.67 13.11
N ILE A 148 8.27 -22.29 13.33
CA ILE A 148 7.52 -22.13 14.57
C ILE A 148 8.34 -22.63 15.77
N SER A 149 9.01 -23.78 15.66
CA SER A 149 9.88 -24.29 16.71
C SER A 149 11.08 -23.38 17.00
N LEU A 150 11.70 -22.79 15.97
CA LEU A 150 12.79 -21.82 16.15
C LEU A 150 12.33 -20.54 16.85
N MET A 151 11.05 -20.16 16.69
CA MET A 151 10.42 -19.04 17.40
C MET A 151 9.86 -19.45 18.79
N GLY A 152 10.11 -20.69 19.25
CA GLY A 152 9.71 -21.16 20.56
C GLY A 152 8.26 -21.65 20.68
N GLY A 153 7.58 -21.88 19.55
CA GLY A 153 6.21 -22.42 19.51
C GLY A 153 6.15 -23.87 19.01
N GLU A 154 4.93 -24.39 18.92
CA GLU A 154 4.62 -25.68 18.30
C GLU A 154 3.51 -25.51 17.26
N LEU A 155 3.73 -26.02 16.04
CA LEU A 155 2.72 -26.10 15.01
C LEU A 155 1.94 -27.41 15.16
N ALA A 156 0.68 -27.30 15.56
CA ALA A 156 -0.21 -28.42 15.80
C ALA A 156 -1.35 -28.48 14.77
N VAL A 157 -2.04 -29.61 14.74
CA VAL A 157 -3.22 -29.81 13.89
C VAL A 157 -4.33 -30.56 14.64
N ASP A 158 -5.56 -30.09 14.50
CA ASP A 158 -6.78 -30.81 14.82
C ASP A 158 -7.53 -31.07 13.52
N SER A 159 -7.76 -32.34 13.18
CA SER A 159 -8.39 -32.68 11.91
C SER A 159 -9.16 -33.98 12.04
N GLU A 160 -10.28 -34.05 11.34
CA GLU A 160 -11.09 -35.23 11.19
C GLU A 160 -11.43 -35.42 9.71
N GLU A 161 -11.22 -36.63 9.21
CA GLU A 161 -11.48 -37.00 7.82
C GLU A 161 -12.94 -36.69 7.44
N GLY A 162 -13.12 -35.95 6.35
CA GLY A 162 -14.42 -35.48 5.86
C GLY A 162 -14.99 -34.25 6.58
N LYS A 163 -14.40 -33.77 7.68
CA LYS A 163 -14.89 -32.59 8.41
C LYS A 163 -13.99 -31.37 8.33
N GLY A 164 -12.73 -31.55 7.97
CA GLY A 164 -11.78 -30.45 7.79
C GLY A 164 -10.55 -30.53 8.68
N SER A 165 -9.77 -29.45 8.70
CA SER A 165 -8.53 -29.35 9.46
C SER A 165 -8.37 -27.97 10.08
N LYS A 166 -7.83 -27.91 11.28
CA LYS A 166 -7.42 -26.70 11.99
C LYS A 166 -5.94 -26.81 12.30
N PHE A 167 -5.13 -26.03 11.61
CA PHE A 167 -3.71 -25.88 11.91
C PHE A 167 -3.52 -24.66 12.80
N PHE A 168 -2.75 -24.80 13.87
CA PHE A 168 -2.59 -23.70 14.82
C PHE A 168 -1.25 -23.73 15.54
N PHE A 169 -0.83 -22.58 16.04
CA PHE A 169 0.38 -22.42 16.84
C PHE A 169 0.24 -21.20 17.75
N THR A 170 1.10 -21.13 18.78
CA THR A 170 1.17 -19.99 19.70
C THR A 170 2.61 -19.53 19.85
N LEU A 171 2.80 -18.22 19.85
CA LEU A 171 4.11 -17.57 20.01
C LEU A 171 4.03 -16.46 21.06
N ASP A 172 5.15 -16.23 21.75
CA ASP A 172 5.31 -15.20 22.78
C ASP A 172 6.23 -14.09 22.26
N PHE A 173 5.71 -12.87 22.16
CA PHE A 173 6.44 -11.70 21.64
C PHE A 173 6.74 -10.69 22.74
N GLU A 174 7.84 -9.96 22.59
CA GLU A 174 8.00 -8.66 23.26
C GLU A 174 7.11 -7.63 22.56
N GLU A 175 6.39 -6.83 23.35
CA GLU A 175 5.42 -5.86 22.86
C GLU A 175 5.90 -4.44 23.19
N SER A 176 5.82 -3.56 22.20
CA SER A 176 6.17 -2.14 22.34
C SER A 176 5.04 -1.27 21.80
N PRO A 177 4.78 -0.09 22.41
CA PRO A 177 3.74 0.81 21.93
C PRO A 177 3.88 1.13 20.44
N SER A 178 2.77 1.07 19.71
CA SER A 178 2.70 1.51 18.32
C SER A 178 2.45 3.01 18.24
N SER A 179 2.93 3.64 17.15
CA SER A 179 2.56 5.02 16.80
C SER A 179 1.22 5.11 16.07
N GLN A 180 0.62 3.97 15.68
CA GLN A 180 -0.68 3.92 15.01
C GLN A 180 -1.82 4.15 16.01
N ALA A 181 -2.80 4.95 15.59
CA ALA A 181 -4.00 5.22 16.40
C ALA A 181 -4.78 3.92 16.65
N ASP A 182 -5.03 3.60 17.91
CA ASP A 182 -5.89 2.47 18.29
C ASP A 182 -7.35 2.77 17.93
N PRO A 183 -8.03 1.92 17.14
CA PRO A 183 -9.43 2.11 16.81
C PRO A 183 -10.38 1.85 18.00
N ALA A 184 -9.88 1.40 19.14
CA ALA A 184 -10.68 1.13 20.35
C ALA A 184 -11.53 2.34 20.75
N GLY A 185 -12.85 2.15 20.83
CA GLY A 185 -13.77 3.20 21.26
C GLY A 185 -14.00 4.37 20.28
N ASN A 186 -13.34 4.39 19.11
CA ASN A 186 -13.40 5.53 18.19
C ASN A 186 -14.71 5.66 17.40
N PHE A 187 -15.56 4.63 17.45
CA PHE A 187 -16.78 4.49 16.66
C PHE A 187 -18.02 4.28 17.55
N SER A 188 -18.02 4.91 18.74
CA SER A 188 -19.09 4.83 19.74
C SER A 188 -20.43 5.42 19.29
N GLU A 189 -20.43 6.29 18.29
CA GLU A 189 -21.62 6.88 17.69
C GLU A 189 -22.42 5.89 16.83
N PHE A 190 -21.85 4.75 16.46
CA PHE A 190 -22.53 3.75 15.64
C PHE A 190 -23.36 2.80 16.51
N ASN A 191 -24.66 2.76 16.25
CA ASN A 191 -25.59 1.72 16.68
C ASN A 191 -25.79 0.76 15.50
N CYS A 192 -24.98 -0.28 15.46
CA CYS A 192 -24.89 -1.23 14.38
C CYS A 192 -25.93 -2.36 14.50
N GLY A 193 -26.69 -2.56 13.43
CA GLY A 193 -27.46 -3.78 13.20
C GLY A 193 -26.68 -4.73 12.29
N ILE A 194 -26.39 -5.94 12.75
CA ILE A 194 -25.73 -6.98 11.93
C ILE A 194 -26.77 -8.05 11.58
N LEU A 195 -26.94 -8.34 10.29
CA LEU A 195 -27.84 -9.41 9.85
C LEU A 195 -27.30 -10.78 10.27
N SER A 196 -28.15 -11.57 10.91
CA SER A 196 -27.89 -12.97 11.23
C SER A 196 -29.20 -13.74 11.22
N LYS A 197 -29.41 -14.59 10.21
CA LYS A 197 -30.65 -15.38 10.04
C LYS A 197 -30.68 -16.65 10.90
N ASP A 198 -29.52 -17.05 11.42
CA ASP A 198 -29.36 -18.27 12.20
C ASP A 198 -29.55 -17.99 13.70
N ALA A 199 -30.15 -18.93 14.43
CA ALA A 199 -30.30 -18.82 15.89
C ALA A 199 -28.96 -18.67 16.63
N LYS A 200 -27.86 -19.12 16.01
CA LYS A 200 -26.49 -18.86 16.44
C LYS A 200 -25.74 -18.18 15.28
N PRO A 201 -25.15 -17.00 15.51
CA PRO A 201 -24.36 -16.33 14.49
C PRO A 201 -23.23 -17.22 13.98
N LYS A 202 -23.03 -17.23 12.66
CA LYS A 202 -21.87 -17.88 12.04
C LYS A 202 -20.57 -17.20 12.49
N THR A 203 -19.45 -17.91 12.38
CA THR A 203 -18.12 -17.43 12.77
C THR A 203 -17.80 -16.05 12.18
N HIS A 204 -18.08 -15.86 10.89
CA HIS A 204 -17.91 -14.57 10.21
C HIS A 204 -18.69 -13.42 10.88
N THR A 205 -19.98 -13.65 11.13
CA THR A 205 -20.88 -12.70 11.78
C THR A 205 -20.39 -12.36 13.19
N GLN A 206 -19.88 -13.35 13.92
CA GLN A 206 -19.30 -13.14 15.24
C GLN A 206 -18.01 -12.32 15.19
N PHE A 207 -17.18 -12.49 14.16
CA PHE A 207 -15.98 -11.66 13.96
C PHE A 207 -16.34 -10.19 13.76
N LEU A 208 -17.33 -9.90 12.92
CA LEU A 208 -17.86 -8.54 12.74
C LEU A 208 -18.36 -7.94 14.05
N TYR A 209 -19.12 -8.72 14.83
CA TYR A 209 -19.59 -8.29 16.14
C TYR A 209 -18.43 -7.91 17.07
N ASN A 210 -17.39 -8.74 17.12
CA ASN A 210 -16.23 -8.51 17.96
C ASN A 210 -15.47 -7.25 17.54
N TYR A 211 -15.27 -7.02 16.23
CA TYR A 211 -14.66 -5.80 15.72
C TYR A 211 -15.46 -4.55 16.10
N MET A 212 -16.76 -4.54 15.78
CA MET A 212 -17.62 -3.41 16.06
C MET A 212 -17.70 -3.11 17.58
N LYS A 213 -17.70 -4.14 18.42
CA LYS A 213 -17.62 -3.97 19.88
C LYS A 213 -16.30 -3.38 20.34
N TYR A 214 -15.17 -3.86 19.82
CA TYR A 214 -13.85 -3.30 20.12
C TYR A 214 -13.77 -1.82 19.73
N PHE A 215 -14.31 -1.47 18.56
CA PHE A 215 -14.42 -0.10 18.07
C PHE A 215 -15.34 0.80 18.91
N GLY A 216 -16.04 0.24 19.90
CA GLY A 216 -16.93 0.96 20.83
C GLY A 216 -18.37 1.09 20.37
N SER A 217 -18.74 0.52 19.22
CA SER A 217 -20.10 0.59 18.68
C SER A 217 -21.08 -0.24 19.52
N ASN A 218 -22.34 0.20 19.56
CA ASN A 218 -23.42 -0.61 20.09
C ASN A 218 -23.89 -1.57 19.00
N VAL A 219 -23.83 -2.88 19.25
CA VAL A 219 -24.06 -3.90 18.22
C VAL A 219 -25.22 -4.79 18.64
N LYS A 220 -26.17 -5.00 17.71
CA LYS A 220 -27.28 -5.93 17.86
C LYS A 220 -27.45 -6.75 16.59
N TYR A 221 -27.84 -8.01 16.77
CA TYR A 221 -28.25 -8.86 15.66
C TYR A 221 -29.71 -8.62 15.28
N TYR A 222 -30.02 -8.85 14.01
CA TYR A 222 -31.38 -8.92 13.49
C TYR A 222 -31.50 -10.03 12.46
N GLU A 223 -32.69 -10.60 12.32
CA GLU A 223 -32.93 -11.80 11.50
C GLU A 223 -33.58 -11.45 10.17
N ASP A 224 -34.38 -10.38 10.14
CA ASP A 224 -35.21 -10.00 9.00
C ASP A 224 -35.54 -8.49 9.02
N PHE A 225 -36.25 -8.02 7.99
CA PHE A 225 -36.64 -6.61 7.91
C PHE A 225 -37.61 -6.19 9.03
N SER A 226 -38.42 -7.12 9.56
CA SER A 226 -39.40 -6.84 10.62
C SER A 226 -38.72 -6.57 11.97
N SER A 227 -37.77 -7.42 12.36
CA SER A 227 -36.92 -7.26 13.53
C SER A 227 -36.01 -6.04 13.39
N LEU A 228 -35.54 -5.73 12.18
CA LEU A 228 -34.82 -4.48 11.91
C LEU A 228 -35.66 -3.23 12.22
N LYS A 229 -36.92 -3.15 11.77
CA LYS A 229 -37.80 -2.00 12.07
C LYS A 229 -37.90 -1.75 13.58
N ASN A 230 -38.04 -2.82 14.36
CA ASN A 230 -38.08 -2.73 15.82
C ASN A 230 -36.75 -2.20 16.39
N LEU A 231 -35.61 -2.59 15.83
CA LEU A 231 -34.29 -2.14 16.28
C LEU A 231 -34.02 -0.67 15.93
N ILE A 232 -34.43 -0.22 14.75
CA ILE A 232 -34.33 1.20 14.35
C ILE A 232 -35.10 2.06 15.36
N LEU A 233 -36.33 1.66 15.71
CA LEU A 233 -37.18 2.42 16.65
C LEU A 233 -36.70 2.34 18.11
N LYS A 234 -36.25 1.18 18.59
CA LYS A 234 -35.94 0.95 20.01
C LYS A 234 -34.47 1.17 20.38
N SER A 235 -33.54 0.96 19.46
CA SER A 235 -32.09 1.05 19.70
C SER A 235 -31.39 2.13 18.91
N ASN A 236 -32.13 2.95 18.18
CA ASN A 236 -31.57 4.03 17.36
C ASN A 236 -30.49 3.51 16.39
N THR A 237 -30.71 2.32 15.83
CA THR A 237 -29.81 1.70 14.85
C THR A 237 -29.60 2.66 13.68
N ASN A 238 -28.35 3.00 13.43
CA ASN A 238 -27.97 4.02 12.46
C ASN A 238 -27.00 3.53 11.37
N ILE A 239 -26.57 2.26 11.43
CA ILE A 239 -25.81 1.59 10.38
C ILE A 239 -26.18 0.10 10.34
N LEU A 240 -26.18 -0.48 9.14
CA LEU A 240 -26.46 -1.90 8.92
C LEU A 240 -25.23 -2.60 8.34
N ILE A 241 -25.00 -3.84 8.75
CA ILE A 241 -24.01 -4.74 8.13
C ILE A 241 -24.74 -5.97 7.61
N ILE A 242 -24.65 -6.19 6.31
CA ILE A 242 -25.39 -7.23 5.58
C ILE A 242 -24.42 -8.07 4.79
N ASP A 243 -24.47 -9.39 4.97
CA ASP A 243 -23.79 -10.34 4.10
C ASP A 243 -24.66 -10.61 2.86
N TYR A 244 -24.10 -10.37 1.67
CA TYR A 244 -24.79 -10.57 0.39
C TYR A 244 -25.29 -12.01 0.22
N ASP A 245 -24.56 -13.01 0.71
CA ASP A 245 -24.98 -14.43 0.59
C ASP A 245 -26.12 -14.79 1.55
N MET A 246 -26.49 -13.89 2.47
CA MET A 246 -27.62 -14.08 3.40
C MET A 246 -28.91 -13.40 2.95
N VAL A 247 -28.91 -12.63 1.86
CA VAL A 247 -30.08 -11.84 1.43
C VAL A 247 -30.46 -12.07 -0.02
N THR A 248 -31.75 -11.93 -0.34
CA THR A 248 -32.25 -11.89 -1.72
C THR A 248 -32.13 -10.49 -2.33
N GLU A 249 -32.26 -10.38 -3.66
CA GLU A 249 -32.24 -9.08 -4.33
C GLU A 249 -33.39 -8.17 -3.83
N GLU A 250 -34.56 -8.75 -3.56
CA GLU A 250 -35.74 -8.04 -3.02
C GLU A 250 -35.49 -7.50 -1.61
N GLU A 251 -34.87 -8.32 -0.74
CA GLU A 251 -34.52 -7.90 0.61
C GLU A 251 -33.54 -6.72 0.59
N ILE A 252 -32.52 -6.74 -0.28
CA ILE A 252 -31.58 -5.61 -0.43
C ILE A 252 -32.33 -4.32 -0.81
N GLN A 253 -33.30 -4.40 -1.73
CA GLN A 253 -34.13 -3.25 -2.10
C GLN A 253 -35.00 -2.77 -0.94
N GLU A 254 -35.47 -3.68 -0.07
CA GLU A 254 -36.22 -3.32 1.12
C GLU A 254 -35.34 -2.61 2.17
N TYR A 255 -34.16 -3.14 2.45
CA TYR A 255 -33.17 -2.50 3.33
C TYR A 255 -32.76 -1.11 2.81
N LYS A 256 -32.60 -0.95 1.49
CA LYS A 256 -32.28 0.33 0.85
C LYS A 256 -33.32 1.42 1.13
N LYS A 257 -34.61 1.06 1.31
CA LYS A 257 -35.68 2.04 1.62
C LYS A 257 -35.51 2.70 2.99
N THR A 258 -34.73 2.10 3.89
CA THR A 258 -34.46 2.66 5.22
C THR A 258 -33.61 3.94 5.18
N ARG A 259 -32.82 4.13 4.10
CA ARG A 259 -31.83 5.21 3.95
C ARG A 259 -30.78 5.25 5.09
N LEU A 260 -30.61 4.16 5.82
CA LEU A 260 -29.49 4.01 6.74
C LEU A 260 -28.24 3.63 5.93
N PRO A 261 -27.04 4.07 6.33
CA PRO A 261 -25.79 3.49 5.83
C PRO A 261 -25.79 1.96 5.96
N ILE A 262 -25.41 1.27 4.89
CA ILE A 262 -25.36 -0.19 4.78
C ILE A 262 -23.96 -0.59 4.32
N ILE A 263 -23.26 -1.33 5.15
CA ILE A 263 -22.06 -2.06 4.77
C ILE A 263 -22.51 -3.40 4.17
N LEU A 264 -22.32 -3.56 2.87
CA LEU A 264 -22.65 -4.80 2.14
C LEU A 264 -21.40 -5.65 1.97
N ILE A 265 -21.33 -6.78 2.66
CA ILE A 265 -20.22 -7.73 2.58
C ILE A 265 -20.43 -8.63 1.35
N MET A 266 -19.40 -8.74 0.51
CA MET A 266 -19.44 -9.47 -0.75
C MET A 266 -18.16 -10.28 -0.96
N LYS A 267 -18.25 -11.34 -1.75
CA LYS A 267 -17.06 -12.00 -2.30
C LYS A 267 -16.56 -11.23 -3.51
N SER A 268 -15.26 -11.28 -3.80
CA SER A 268 -14.68 -10.58 -4.96
C SER A 268 -15.27 -11.05 -6.30
N SER A 269 -15.74 -12.30 -6.38
CA SER A 269 -16.44 -12.85 -7.56
C SER A 269 -17.83 -12.21 -7.79
N GLN A 270 -18.35 -11.50 -6.80
CA GLN A 270 -19.66 -10.85 -6.83
C GLN A 270 -19.57 -9.35 -7.15
N HIS A 271 -18.37 -8.81 -7.39
CA HIS A 271 -18.13 -7.40 -7.69
C HIS A 271 -19.07 -6.84 -8.79
N SER A 272 -19.23 -7.57 -9.89
CA SER A 272 -20.10 -7.15 -11.00
C SER A 272 -21.59 -7.05 -10.61
N LYS A 273 -22.02 -7.75 -9.56
CA LYS A 273 -23.40 -7.68 -9.06
C LYS A 273 -23.67 -6.39 -8.29
N PHE A 274 -22.64 -5.75 -7.73
CA PHE A 274 -22.78 -4.54 -6.92
C PHE A 274 -23.40 -3.38 -7.69
N GLU A 275 -23.15 -3.27 -9.00
CA GLU A 275 -23.69 -2.20 -9.85
C GLU A 275 -25.23 -2.10 -9.78
N LYS A 276 -25.93 -3.23 -9.60
CA LYS A 276 -27.39 -3.25 -9.44
C LYS A 276 -27.86 -2.57 -8.15
N TYR A 277 -27.04 -2.57 -7.11
CA TYR A 277 -27.40 -2.11 -5.77
C TYR A 277 -26.80 -0.75 -5.43
N ARG A 278 -25.91 -0.23 -6.27
CA ARG A 278 -25.19 1.02 -6.07
C ARG A 278 -26.13 2.12 -5.56
N SER A 279 -25.72 2.75 -4.46
CA SER A 279 -26.48 3.79 -3.77
C SER A 279 -25.53 4.62 -2.92
N GLU A 280 -25.89 5.86 -2.61
CA GLU A 280 -25.13 6.70 -1.67
C GLU A 280 -25.05 6.11 -0.25
N PHE A 281 -26.01 5.26 0.11
CA PHE A 281 -26.10 4.62 1.43
C PHE A 281 -25.52 3.20 1.48
N ILE A 282 -25.01 2.65 0.37
CA ILE A 282 -24.52 1.26 0.35
C ILE A 282 -23.03 1.25 0.02
N THR A 283 -22.22 0.85 0.98
CA THR A 283 -20.76 0.73 0.87
C THR A 283 -20.38 -0.75 0.81
N PRO A 284 -19.81 -1.25 -0.30
CA PRO A 284 -19.42 -2.65 -0.40
C PRO A 284 -18.08 -2.90 0.30
N ILE A 285 -17.95 -4.02 1.01
CA ILE A 285 -16.66 -4.53 1.50
C ILE A 285 -16.46 -5.95 1.00
N TYR A 286 -15.26 -6.25 0.48
CA TYR A 286 -14.93 -7.56 -0.03
C TYR A 286 -14.15 -8.41 0.95
N GLU A 287 -14.55 -9.67 1.09
CA GLU A 287 -13.82 -10.69 1.86
C GLU A 287 -12.36 -10.84 1.40
N PRO A 288 -11.41 -11.12 2.32
CA PRO A 288 -11.61 -11.22 3.77
C PRO A 288 -11.81 -9.86 4.43
N ILE A 289 -12.71 -9.80 5.41
CA ILE A 289 -12.94 -8.60 6.24
C ILE A 289 -11.83 -8.52 7.28
N ASN A 290 -11.21 -7.34 7.42
CA ASN A 290 -10.09 -7.08 8.33
C ASN A 290 -10.28 -5.74 9.06
N VAL A 291 -9.40 -5.43 10.02
CA VAL A 291 -9.52 -4.23 10.86
C VAL A 291 -9.42 -2.99 9.98
N SER A 292 -8.41 -2.93 9.13
CA SER A 292 -8.14 -1.77 8.26
C SER A 292 -9.31 -1.44 7.33
N LYS A 293 -9.95 -2.45 6.72
CA LYS A 293 -11.12 -2.28 5.85
C LYS A 293 -12.32 -1.74 6.61
N LEU A 294 -12.63 -2.30 7.79
CA LEU A 294 -13.78 -1.86 8.58
C LEU A 294 -13.60 -0.44 9.09
N VAL A 295 -12.43 -0.12 9.66
CA VAL A 295 -12.10 1.25 10.11
C VAL A 295 -12.28 2.25 8.98
N LYS A 296 -11.71 1.96 7.80
CA LYS A 296 -11.82 2.82 6.62
C LYS A 296 -13.27 3.05 6.18
N VAL A 297 -14.10 2.00 6.16
CA VAL A 297 -15.51 2.14 5.77
C VAL A 297 -16.33 2.88 6.82
N LEU A 298 -16.09 2.62 8.11
CA LEU A 298 -16.78 3.34 9.18
C LEU A 298 -16.43 4.83 9.19
N GLU A 299 -15.17 5.20 8.90
CA GLU A 299 -14.76 6.60 8.73
C GLU A 299 -15.48 7.27 7.56
N GLN A 300 -15.69 6.54 6.46
CA GLN A 300 -16.46 7.03 5.31
C GLN A 300 -17.94 7.23 5.67
N ASP A 301 -18.58 6.21 6.26
CA ASP A 301 -20.01 6.22 6.60
C ASP A 301 -20.32 7.21 7.74
N ARG A 302 -19.33 7.58 8.57
CA ARG A 302 -19.45 8.63 9.60
C ARG A 302 -19.95 9.95 9.02
N SER A 303 -19.58 10.26 7.77
CA SER A 303 -20.01 11.46 7.06
C SER A 303 -21.48 11.44 6.63
N ILE A 304 -22.07 10.25 6.54
CA ILE A 304 -23.44 9.99 6.05
C ILE A 304 -24.42 9.86 7.21
N LEU A 305 -23.92 9.61 8.43
CA LEU A 305 -24.77 9.59 9.63
C LEU A 305 -25.57 10.91 9.74
N PRO A 306 -26.88 10.84 10.03
CA PRO A 306 -27.67 12.04 10.26
C PRO A 306 -27.04 12.82 11.41
N LYS A 307 -26.66 14.08 11.16
CA LYS A 307 -26.21 15.00 12.21
C LYS A 307 -27.27 15.01 13.29
N ILE A 308 -26.92 14.53 14.49
CA ILE A 308 -27.83 14.50 15.62
C ILE A 308 -28.23 15.95 15.89
N VAL A 309 -29.43 16.34 15.46
CA VAL A 309 -30.08 17.55 15.93
C VAL A 309 -30.46 17.24 17.36
N GLU A 310 -29.76 17.84 18.31
CA GLU A 310 -30.12 17.74 19.73
C GLU A 310 -31.54 18.28 19.90
N VAL A 311 -32.51 17.38 20.05
CA VAL A 311 -33.83 17.73 20.57
C VAL A 311 -33.64 17.95 22.08
N PRO A 312 -33.92 19.15 22.60
CA PRO A 312 -33.65 19.46 24.01
C PRO A 312 -34.57 18.60 24.89
N LYS A 313 -33.97 17.74 25.72
CA LYS A 313 -34.64 17.10 26.85
C LYS A 313 -34.15 17.70 28.16
N PRO A 314 -35.00 17.75 29.19
CA PRO A 314 -34.87 18.65 30.33
C PRO A 314 -33.67 18.31 31.22
N GLU A 315 -32.99 19.34 31.69
CA GLU A 315 -31.79 19.27 32.52
C GLU A 315 -32.04 18.62 33.88
N THR A 316 -31.06 17.82 34.34
CA THR A 316 -30.58 17.82 35.73
C THR A 316 -29.15 17.28 35.78
N PRO A 317 -28.32 17.71 36.75
CA PRO A 317 -26.93 18.08 36.47
C PRO A 317 -25.93 17.01 36.87
N VAL A 318 -25.07 16.58 35.95
CA VAL A 318 -23.79 15.97 36.30
C VAL A 318 -22.69 16.42 35.32
N LYS A 319 -21.81 17.28 35.86
CA LYS A 319 -20.41 17.56 35.53
C LYS A 319 -19.95 17.41 34.08
N LYS A 320 -19.80 18.57 33.43
CA LYS A 320 -19.08 18.79 32.17
C LYS A 320 -17.64 18.23 32.24
N SER A 321 -17.34 17.19 31.46
CA SER A 321 -16.01 17.00 30.89
C SER A 321 -16.07 17.48 29.44
N THR A 322 -15.46 18.62 29.18
CA THR A 322 -15.33 19.22 27.85
C THR A 322 -14.46 18.33 26.94
N LYS A 323 -15.06 17.58 26.01
CA LYS A 323 -14.32 17.06 24.86
C LYS A 323 -14.08 18.20 23.88
N LYS A 324 -12.81 18.58 23.72
CA LYS A 324 -12.30 19.55 22.76
C LYS A 324 -12.53 19.03 21.33
N VAL A 325 -13.08 19.87 20.47
CA VAL A 325 -13.01 19.75 19.00
C VAL A 325 -11.97 20.79 18.57
N TYR A 326 -10.95 20.40 17.79
CA TYR A 326 -9.99 21.33 17.19
C TYR A 326 -9.95 21.17 15.66
N GLY A 327 -9.80 22.28 14.95
CA GLY A 327 -9.38 22.35 13.55
C GLY A 327 -9.40 23.79 13.01
N LYS A 328 -8.21 24.39 12.84
CA LYS A 328 -7.90 25.80 12.54
C LYS A 328 -8.62 26.37 11.29
N LYS A 329 -9.06 27.64 11.35
CA LYS A 329 -9.54 28.42 10.19
C LYS A 329 -8.38 29.10 9.43
N PHE A 330 -8.52 29.24 8.11
CA PHE A 330 -7.58 29.92 7.21
C PHE A 330 -8.21 31.19 6.63
N SER A 331 -7.39 32.18 6.30
CA SER A 331 -7.78 33.38 5.55
C SER A 331 -6.89 33.53 4.32
N ALA A 332 -7.30 32.94 3.21
CA ALA A 332 -6.55 32.92 1.96
C ALA A 332 -7.48 32.90 0.75
N ASN A 333 -7.01 33.48 -0.36
CA ASN A 333 -7.69 33.52 -1.65
C ASN A 333 -7.22 32.36 -2.52
N VAL A 334 -8.14 31.50 -2.95
CA VAL A 334 -7.83 30.27 -3.67
C VAL A 334 -8.58 30.22 -5.00
N LEU A 335 -7.86 29.90 -6.07
CA LEU A 335 -8.44 29.64 -7.39
C LEU A 335 -8.70 28.15 -7.55
N VAL A 336 -9.88 27.77 -8.06
CA VAL A 336 -10.24 26.39 -8.34
C VAL A 336 -10.64 26.26 -9.81
N ALA A 337 -9.97 25.39 -10.55
CA ALA A 337 -10.35 25.01 -11.91
C ALA A 337 -10.99 23.62 -11.89
N GLU A 338 -12.29 23.53 -12.19
CA GLU A 338 -13.08 22.29 -12.21
C GLU A 338 -14.23 22.45 -13.21
N ASP A 339 -14.37 21.52 -14.17
CA ASP A 339 -15.34 21.63 -15.26
C ASP A 339 -16.77 21.17 -14.90
N ASN A 340 -16.90 20.36 -13.85
CA ASN A 340 -18.17 19.80 -13.43
C ASN A 340 -18.84 20.62 -12.31
N GLU A 341 -20.02 21.20 -12.59
CA GLU A 341 -20.78 22.02 -11.64
C GLU A 341 -21.10 21.34 -10.28
N ILE A 342 -21.25 20.00 -10.27
CA ILE A 342 -21.51 19.24 -9.04
C ILE A 342 -20.24 19.19 -8.19
N ASN A 343 -19.08 18.94 -8.81
CA ASN A 343 -17.80 18.95 -8.13
C ASN A 343 -17.43 20.36 -7.65
N GLN A 344 -17.72 21.40 -8.45
CA GLN A 344 -17.54 22.80 -8.03
C GLN A 344 -18.32 23.09 -6.73
N LYS A 345 -19.58 22.63 -6.62
CA LYS A 345 -20.39 22.79 -5.39
C LYS A 345 -19.80 22.04 -4.19
N LEU A 346 -19.22 20.86 -4.41
CA LEU A 346 -18.56 20.09 -3.35
C LEU A 346 -17.27 20.78 -2.88
N ILE A 347 -16.39 21.13 -3.81
CA ILE A 347 -15.11 21.81 -3.53
C ILE A 347 -15.36 23.14 -2.83
N ARG A 348 -16.36 23.90 -3.30
CA ARG A 348 -16.79 25.14 -2.66
C ARG A 348 -17.11 24.94 -1.18
N ARG A 349 -18.01 24.00 -0.87
CA ARG A 349 -18.44 23.73 0.51
C ARG A 349 -17.27 23.29 1.40
N THR A 350 -16.37 22.44 0.88
CA THR A 350 -15.23 21.93 1.65
C THR A 350 -14.21 23.03 1.95
N LEU A 351 -13.85 23.85 0.96
CA LEU A 351 -12.83 24.89 1.12
C LEU A 351 -13.36 26.15 1.83
N GLU A 352 -14.58 26.61 1.55
CA GLU A 352 -15.22 27.72 2.31
C GLU A 352 -15.43 27.33 3.79
N GLY A 353 -15.70 26.05 4.07
CA GLY A 353 -15.81 25.53 5.44
C GLY A 353 -14.51 25.63 6.25
N LEU A 354 -13.36 25.80 5.59
CA LEU A 354 -12.05 26.05 6.20
C LEU A 354 -11.70 27.55 6.31
N GLY A 355 -12.57 28.45 5.86
CA GLY A 355 -12.38 29.91 5.90
C GLY A 355 -11.76 30.52 4.63
N LEU A 356 -11.54 29.72 3.58
CA LEU A 356 -10.94 30.18 2.32
C LEU A 356 -11.93 30.97 1.46
N GLN A 357 -11.43 32.00 0.76
CA GLN A 357 -12.19 32.74 -0.25
C GLN A 357 -11.90 32.14 -1.63
N LEU A 358 -12.95 31.77 -2.38
CA LEU A 358 -12.78 30.98 -3.61
C LEU A 358 -13.24 31.70 -4.87
N THR A 359 -12.38 31.69 -5.89
CA THR A 359 -12.76 31.91 -7.28
C THR A 359 -12.80 30.56 -7.99
N ILE A 360 -13.91 30.21 -8.64
CA ILE A 360 -14.07 28.92 -9.35
C ILE A 360 -14.24 29.18 -10.84
N VAL A 361 -13.49 28.46 -11.68
CA VAL A 361 -13.54 28.53 -13.14
C VAL A 361 -13.73 27.15 -13.77
N PRO A 362 -14.41 27.04 -14.93
CA PRO A 362 -14.79 25.76 -15.52
C PRO A 362 -13.73 25.10 -16.42
N ASN A 363 -12.54 25.67 -16.61
CA ASN A 363 -11.46 25.07 -17.43
C ASN A 363 -10.10 25.73 -17.17
N GLY A 364 -9.03 25.09 -17.67
CA GLY A 364 -7.65 25.54 -17.48
C GLY A 364 -7.32 26.87 -18.16
N LYS A 365 -7.99 27.22 -19.26
CA LYS A 365 -7.77 28.49 -19.96
C LYS A 365 -8.22 29.67 -19.11
N LEU A 366 -9.43 29.55 -18.53
CA LEU A 366 -9.95 30.56 -17.62
C LEU A 366 -9.15 30.62 -16.31
N ALA A 367 -8.53 29.51 -15.89
CA ALA A 367 -7.62 29.51 -14.75
C ALA A 367 -6.36 30.35 -15.01
N LEU A 368 -5.77 30.21 -16.20
CA LEU A 368 -4.67 31.06 -16.65
C LEU A 368 -5.09 32.54 -16.70
N GLU A 369 -6.22 32.85 -17.33
CA GLU A 369 -6.74 34.23 -17.41
C GLU A 369 -6.96 34.84 -16.01
N GLN A 370 -7.50 34.05 -15.07
CA GLN A 370 -7.65 34.48 -13.68
C GLN A 370 -6.30 34.73 -13.00
N ARG A 371 -5.30 33.87 -13.21
CA ARG A 371 -3.97 34.04 -12.63
C ARG A 371 -3.23 35.25 -13.19
N MET A 372 -3.46 35.60 -14.47
CA MET A 372 -2.91 36.80 -15.10
C MET A 372 -3.59 38.09 -14.61
N ALA A 373 -4.87 38.02 -14.26
CA ALA A 373 -5.65 39.18 -13.82
C ALA A 373 -5.58 39.44 -12.31
N ASN A 374 -5.38 38.39 -11.50
CA ASN A 374 -5.49 38.44 -10.04
C ASN A 374 -4.38 37.61 -9.35
N THR A 375 -4.10 37.93 -8.09
CA THR A 375 -3.22 37.14 -7.23
C THR A 375 -4.02 36.14 -6.39
N TYR A 376 -3.46 34.96 -6.23
CA TYR A 376 -4.02 33.88 -5.41
C TYR A 376 -2.94 33.33 -4.49
N ASP A 377 -3.35 32.82 -3.33
CA ASP A 377 -2.44 32.17 -2.37
C ASP A 377 -2.21 30.69 -2.72
N MET A 378 -3.13 30.08 -3.49
CA MET A 378 -3.05 28.70 -3.96
C MET A 378 -4.02 28.47 -5.12
N ILE A 379 -3.70 27.52 -6.00
CA ILE A 379 -4.56 27.07 -7.10
C ILE A 379 -4.85 25.57 -6.94
N PHE A 380 -6.11 25.16 -6.94
CA PHE A 380 -6.51 23.77 -7.15
C PHE A 380 -6.87 23.56 -8.62
N MET A 381 -6.14 22.70 -9.30
CA MET A 381 -6.24 22.48 -10.74
C MET A 381 -6.71 21.07 -11.05
N ASP A 382 -7.93 20.89 -11.55
CA ASP A 382 -8.34 19.61 -12.09
C ASP A 382 -7.47 19.21 -13.29
N ILE A 383 -7.07 17.95 -13.36
CA ILE A 383 -6.19 17.47 -14.42
C ILE A 383 -6.95 17.28 -15.73
N ALA A 384 -8.17 16.74 -15.68
CA ALA A 384 -8.92 16.39 -16.87
C ALA A 384 -10.08 17.37 -17.08
N MET A 385 -9.86 18.42 -17.86
CA MET A 385 -10.86 19.45 -18.20
C MET A 385 -10.89 19.71 -19.71
N PRO A 386 -12.05 20.10 -20.29
CA PRO A 386 -12.16 20.52 -21.69
C PRO A 386 -11.46 21.85 -21.94
N VAL A 387 -11.23 22.16 -23.22
CA VAL A 387 -10.58 23.39 -23.74
C VAL A 387 -9.08 23.46 -23.44
N MET A 388 -8.68 23.31 -22.19
CA MET A 388 -7.30 23.26 -21.73
C MET A 388 -7.25 22.42 -20.47
N ASP A 389 -6.45 21.36 -20.50
CA ASP A 389 -6.28 20.46 -19.37
C ASP A 389 -5.40 21.07 -18.27
N GLY A 390 -5.38 20.45 -17.09
CA GLY A 390 -4.67 21.00 -15.93
C GLY A 390 -3.15 21.04 -16.09
N VAL A 391 -2.57 20.13 -16.88
CA VAL A 391 -1.12 20.10 -17.13
C VAL A 391 -0.73 21.23 -18.08
N GLU A 392 -1.46 21.38 -19.19
CA GLU A 392 -1.25 22.47 -20.14
C GLU A 392 -1.45 23.84 -19.47
N ALA A 393 -2.47 23.98 -18.63
CA ALA A 393 -2.71 25.20 -17.86
C ALA A 393 -1.57 25.51 -16.89
N THR A 394 -1.03 24.49 -16.20
CA THR A 394 0.11 24.63 -15.28
C THR A 394 1.33 25.16 -16.02
N HIS A 395 1.71 24.56 -17.15
CA HIS A 395 2.86 25.02 -17.93
C HIS A 395 2.73 26.49 -18.36
N LYS A 396 1.56 26.91 -18.82
CA LYS A 396 1.30 28.30 -19.22
C LYS A 396 1.32 29.28 -18.05
N ILE A 397 0.84 28.85 -16.87
CA ILE A 397 0.93 29.66 -15.65
C ILE A 397 2.39 29.84 -15.24
N LEU A 398 3.20 28.78 -15.28
CA LEU A 398 4.62 28.84 -14.96
C LEU A 398 5.42 29.72 -15.93
N GLU A 399 5.14 29.61 -17.23
CA GLU A 399 5.74 30.47 -18.27
C GLU A 399 5.40 31.94 -18.02
N TYR A 400 4.13 32.25 -17.76
CA TYR A 400 3.68 33.61 -17.41
C TYR A 400 4.36 34.14 -16.14
N GLU A 401 4.46 33.32 -15.09
CA GLU A 401 5.13 33.71 -13.84
C GLU A 401 6.62 34.00 -14.06
N GLN A 402 7.30 33.21 -14.90
CA GLN A 402 8.70 33.43 -15.27
C GLN A 402 8.89 34.69 -16.13
N GLU A 403 8.08 34.89 -17.17
CA GLU A 403 8.17 36.04 -18.08
C GLU A 403 7.95 37.38 -17.35
N ASN A 404 7.11 37.37 -16.31
CA ASN A 404 6.74 38.57 -15.57
C ASN A 404 7.47 38.67 -14.21
N ASN A 405 8.40 37.75 -13.93
CA ASN A 405 9.18 37.68 -12.70
C ASN A 405 8.31 37.74 -11.43
N LEU A 406 7.23 36.95 -11.43
CA LEU A 406 6.27 36.84 -10.33
C LEU A 406 6.68 35.71 -9.37
N GLU A 407 6.29 35.84 -8.09
CA GLU A 407 6.42 34.72 -7.15
C GLU A 407 5.50 33.56 -7.56
N HIS A 408 6.03 32.35 -7.45
CA HIS A 408 5.31 31.13 -7.81
C HIS A 408 4.12 30.91 -6.88
N THR A 409 2.91 30.80 -7.45
CA THR A 409 1.72 30.43 -6.69
C THR A 409 1.55 28.91 -6.67
N PRO A 410 1.47 28.25 -5.49
CA PRO A 410 1.35 26.80 -5.41
C PRO A 410 0.15 26.25 -6.19
N ILE A 411 0.40 25.27 -7.08
CA ILE A 411 -0.59 24.63 -7.95
C ILE A 411 -0.77 23.16 -7.55
N ILE A 412 -1.96 22.84 -7.05
CA ILE A 412 -2.30 21.54 -6.49
C ILE A 412 -3.19 20.79 -7.47
N ALA A 413 -2.70 19.66 -7.98
CA ALA A 413 -3.43 18.81 -8.90
C ALA A 413 -4.65 18.18 -8.21
N VAL A 414 -5.81 18.21 -8.84
CA VAL A 414 -7.01 17.50 -8.39
C VAL A 414 -7.29 16.38 -9.39
N THR A 415 -7.13 15.11 -8.97
CA THR A 415 -7.26 13.94 -9.87
C THR A 415 -8.32 12.95 -9.38
N ALA A 416 -9.04 12.29 -10.29
CA ALA A 416 -10.07 11.32 -9.95
C ALA A 416 -9.53 9.98 -9.38
N ASN A 417 -8.26 9.67 -9.63
CA ASN A 417 -7.63 8.43 -9.16
C ASN A 417 -6.17 8.72 -8.76
N ALA A 418 -5.71 8.15 -7.63
CA ALA A 418 -4.30 8.18 -7.25
C ALA A 418 -3.66 6.85 -7.62
N LEU A 419 -2.92 6.83 -8.72
CA LEU A 419 -2.10 5.70 -9.11
C LEU A 419 -0.66 5.91 -8.63
N LYS A 420 0.04 4.81 -8.38
CA LYS A 420 1.46 4.83 -8.03
C LYS A 420 2.24 5.45 -9.21
N GLY A 421 2.89 6.59 -8.99
CA GLY A 421 3.57 7.35 -10.06
C GLY A 421 2.90 8.67 -10.44
N ASP A 422 1.63 8.90 -10.08
CA ASP A 422 0.91 10.12 -10.45
C ASP A 422 1.51 11.36 -9.77
N ARG A 423 1.95 11.22 -8.51
CA ARG A 423 2.66 12.28 -7.80
C ARG A 423 3.93 12.68 -8.54
N GLU A 424 4.80 11.72 -8.86
CA GLU A 424 6.05 12.00 -9.59
C GLU A 424 5.81 12.55 -11.00
N ARG A 425 4.68 12.18 -11.62
CA ARG A 425 4.26 12.76 -12.90
C ARG A 425 3.88 14.23 -12.73
N PHE A 426 2.94 14.57 -11.84
CA PHE A 426 2.48 15.95 -11.67
C PHE A 426 3.61 16.89 -11.24
N MET A 427 4.53 16.44 -10.39
CA MET A 427 5.70 17.22 -9.98
C MET A 427 6.66 17.55 -11.13
N LYS A 428 6.76 16.65 -12.13
CA LYS A 428 7.58 16.89 -13.32
C LYS A 428 6.94 17.88 -14.28
N GLU A 429 5.61 17.92 -14.33
CA GLU A 429 4.84 18.90 -15.09
C GLU A 429 4.74 20.26 -14.35
N GLY A 430 5.40 20.40 -13.20
CA GLY A 430 5.49 21.66 -12.47
C GLY A 430 4.34 21.96 -11.50
N LEU A 431 3.51 20.96 -11.16
CA LEU A 431 2.55 21.06 -10.05
C LEU A 431 3.24 20.74 -8.72
N ASP A 432 2.84 21.40 -7.63
CA ASP A 432 3.55 21.31 -6.35
C ASP A 432 3.07 20.18 -5.43
N GLU A 433 1.81 19.76 -5.56
CA GLU A 433 1.25 18.60 -4.88
C GLU A 433 -0.01 18.11 -5.60
N TYR A 434 -0.58 16.99 -5.16
CA TYR A 434 -1.86 16.52 -5.66
C TYR A 434 -2.80 16.10 -4.53
N VAL A 435 -4.10 16.15 -4.84
CA VAL A 435 -5.19 15.63 -4.02
C VAL A 435 -6.12 14.80 -4.90
N THR A 436 -6.67 13.73 -4.33
CA THR A 436 -7.65 12.89 -5.03
C THR A 436 -9.06 13.42 -4.87
N LYS A 437 -9.90 13.29 -5.91
CA LYS A 437 -11.35 13.41 -5.82
C LYS A 437 -11.95 12.12 -5.20
N PRO A 438 -12.96 12.21 -4.33
CA PRO A 438 -13.51 13.45 -3.77
C PRO A 438 -12.51 14.11 -2.81
N ILE A 439 -12.41 15.45 -2.88
CA ILE A 439 -11.44 16.19 -2.07
C ILE A 439 -11.83 16.07 -0.58
N LYS A 440 -11.01 15.35 0.18
CA LYS A 440 -11.18 15.18 1.63
C LYS A 440 -10.57 16.35 2.40
N GLN A 441 -11.22 16.75 3.49
CA GLN A 441 -10.78 17.86 4.34
C GLN A 441 -9.37 17.66 4.92
N GLU A 442 -9.00 16.43 5.29
CA GLU A 442 -7.65 16.09 5.80
C GLU A 442 -6.53 16.38 4.78
N ASN A 443 -6.74 16.01 3.52
CA ASN A 443 -5.77 16.21 2.45
C ASN A 443 -5.61 17.70 2.11
N ILE A 444 -6.73 18.43 2.14
CA ILE A 444 -6.70 19.89 2.00
C ILE A 444 -5.92 20.51 3.16
N LEU A 445 -6.23 20.14 4.41
CA LEU A 445 -5.54 20.70 5.58
C LEU A 445 -4.03 20.46 5.52
N ASN A 446 -3.59 19.28 5.06
CA ASN A 446 -2.17 18.98 4.88
C ASN A 446 -1.53 19.91 3.84
N VAL A 447 -2.17 20.08 2.69
CA VAL A 447 -1.68 20.94 1.61
C VAL A 447 -1.68 22.42 2.04
N LEU A 448 -2.73 22.91 2.70
CA LEU A 448 -2.80 24.29 3.20
C LEU A 448 -1.73 24.55 4.27
N ASN A 449 -1.49 23.61 5.19
CA ASN A 449 -0.42 23.74 6.18
C ASN A 449 0.98 23.65 5.57
N MET A 450 1.15 22.96 4.44
CA MET A 450 2.43 22.82 3.76
C MET A 450 2.83 24.09 3.02
N PHE A 451 1.89 24.71 2.30
CA PHE A 451 2.20 25.84 1.41
C PHE A 451 1.79 27.20 1.96
N ILE A 452 0.73 27.28 2.76
CA ILE A 452 0.23 28.55 3.32
C ILE A 452 0.01 28.52 4.85
N PRO A 453 0.96 28.00 5.65
CA PRO A 453 0.80 27.94 7.12
C PRO A 453 0.67 29.31 7.78
N HIS A 454 1.19 30.37 7.15
CA HIS A 454 1.13 31.74 7.65
C HIS A 454 -0.26 32.39 7.46
N LYS A 455 -1.19 31.74 6.75
CA LYS A 455 -2.56 32.22 6.51
C LYS A 455 -3.59 31.67 7.51
N ILE A 456 -3.14 30.98 8.56
CA ILE A 456 -3.99 30.50 9.64
C ILE A 456 -4.50 31.70 10.45
N SER A 457 -5.81 31.85 10.63
CA SER A 457 -6.39 32.98 11.36
C SER A 457 -6.05 32.90 12.85
N GLU A 458 -5.58 34.02 13.43
CA GLU A 458 -5.06 34.09 14.81
C GLU A 458 -6.08 33.91 15.95
N GLU A 459 -7.36 33.70 15.65
CA GLU A 459 -8.38 33.48 16.69
C GLU A 459 -8.16 32.16 17.49
N ASP A 460 -7.34 31.22 16.99
CA ASP A 460 -7.05 29.94 17.65
C ASP A 460 -5.65 29.83 18.29
N THR A 461 -4.77 30.84 18.16
CA THR A 461 -3.36 30.71 18.58
C THR A 461 -3.10 30.97 20.07
N SER A 462 -4.14 31.32 20.87
CA SER A 462 -3.96 31.77 22.27
C SER A 462 -3.83 30.66 23.33
N ILE A 463 -3.71 29.38 22.97
CA ILE A 463 -3.70 28.27 23.94
C ILE A 463 -2.32 27.60 24.15
N GLN A 464 -1.28 27.92 23.37
CA GLN A 464 0.03 27.23 23.50
C GLN A 464 1.17 27.99 24.20
N GLU A 465 1.03 29.28 24.54
CA GLU A 465 2.17 30.04 25.11
C GLU A 465 2.24 30.14 26.66
N LYS A 466 1.40 29.43 27.42
CA LYS A 466 1.40 29.53 28.90
C LYS A 466 2.04 28.38 29.69
N ALA A 467 2.77 27.47 29.04
CA ALA A 467 3.38 26.33 29.73
C ALA A 467 4.90 26.21 29.57
N THR A 468 5.63 27.32 29.42
CA THR A 468 7.09 27.33 29.67
C THR A 468 7.56 28.75 29.91
N GLN A 469 7.53 29.21 31.17
CA GLN A 469 8.47 30.19 31.70
C GLN A 469 8.28 30.34 33.22
N LYS A 470 9.22 29.77 33.98
CA LYS A 470 9.80 30.35 35.21
C LYS A 470 10.84 29.40 35.81
N VAL A 471 12.10 29.57 35.40
CA VAL A 471 13.22 29.81 36.32
C VAL A 471 14.12 30.82 35.61
N GLN A 472 14.30 31.98 36.25
CA GLN A 472 15.09 33.12 35.77
C GLN A 472 16.56 33.02 36.26
N PRO A 473 17.46 33.84 35.68
CA PRO A 473 18.91 33.69 35.73
C PRO A 473 19.56 34.43 36.92
N SER A 474 20.83 34.16 37.15
CA SER A 474 21.76 35.07 37.81
C SER A 474 23.07 35.12 37.03
N ALA A 475 23.46 36.34 36.66
CA ALA A 475 24.73 36.71 36.04
C ALA A 475 25.91 36.50 37.02
N ASP A 476 27.12 36.24 36.51
CA ASP A 476 28.13 37.30 36.36
C ASP A 476 29.49 36.79 35.82
N VAL A 477 30.09 37.66 34.97
CA VAL A 477 31.53 38.05 34.92
C VAL A 477 32.53 37.32 34.00
N GLN A 478 32.97 38.10 32.98
CA GLN A 478 34.32 38.25 32.38
C GLN A 478 34.93 37.06 31.61
N ASN A 479 35.73 37.19 30.55
CA ASN A 479 36.32 38.29 29.78
C ASN A 479 36.93 37.67 28.49
N GLU A 480 37.32 38.56 27.58
CA GLU A 480 38.43 38.46 26.61
C GLU A 480 38.16 38.21 25.12
N VAL A 481 38.73 39.16 24.40
CA VAL A 481 38.76 39.52 22.98
C VAL A 481 40.09 39.05 22.42
N VAL A 482 40.15 38.50 21.19
CA VAL A 482 41.29 38.75 20.27
C VAL A 482 40.80 38.69 18.81
N GLU A 483 41.19 39.71 18.05
CA GLU A 483 40.99 39.91 16.61
C GLU A 483 41.98 39.14 15.70
N THR A 484 41.58 38.98 14.43
CA THR A 484 42.25 38.65 13.12
C THR A 484 43.65 39.28 12.83
N PRO A 485 44.38 39.12 11.65
CA PRO A 485 44.05 38.57 10.30
C PRO A 485 45.19 37.85 9.45
N LEU A 486 44.81 37.31 8.26
CA LEU A 486 45.41 37.24 6.88
C LEU A 486 46.91 37.01 6.53
N SER A 487 47.14 36.23 5.43
CA SER A 487 48.05 36.38 4.24
C SER A 487 48.74 35.04 3.83
N GLN A 488 48.69 34.44 2.62
CA GLN A 488 49.01 34.75 1.19
C GLN A 488 50.27 33.99 0.64
N ASN A 489 50.04 33.27 -0.48
CA ASN A 489 50.88 33.00 -1.69
C ASN A 489 52.23 32.24 -1.64
N PHE A 490 52.42 31.23 -2.53
CA PHE A 490 53.12 31.32 -3.84
C PHE A 490 53.11 29.98 -4.62
N THR A 491 53.15 30.08 -5.96
CA THR A 491 53.03 29.05 -7.04
C THR A 491 54.43 28.73 -7.67
N PRO A 492 54.58 28.28 -8.95
CA PRO A 492 54.82 26.89 -9.43
C PRO A 492 56.08 26.74 -10.34
N ILE A 493 56.42 25.55 -10.89
CA ILE A 493 57.27 25.38 -12.11
C ILE A 493 56.86 24.13 -12.95
N GLN A 494 56.90 24.29 -14.28
CA GLN A 494 56.54 23.41 -15.42
C GLN A 494 57.71 22.59 -16.04
N GLU A 495 57.35 21.61 -16.89
CA GLU A 495 57.92 21.20 -18.22
C GLU A 495 59.39 20.67 -18.30
N GLU A 496 59.86 19.79 -19.20
CA GLU A 496 59.47 19.37 -20.56
C GLU A 496 60.36 18.18 -21.08
N ASN A 497 60.02 17.64 -22.27
CA ASN A 497 60.86 17.10 -23.37
C ASN A 497 61.04 15.57 -23.70
N THR A 498 60.32 15.14 -24.76
CA THR A 498 60.70 14.61 -26.12
C THR A 498 61.81 13.56 -26.39
N ILE A 499 61.54 12.58 -27.30
CA ILE A 499 62.20 12.29 -28.62
C ILE A 499 61.63 10.99 -29.31
N GLU A 500 61.56 11.00 -30.65
CA GLU A 500 61.14 9.98 -31.68
C GLU A 500 62.20 8.84 -31.90
N GLU A 501 62.00 7.67 -32.56
CA GLU A 501 61.80 7.40 -34.02
C GLU A 501 61.64 5.86 -34.35
N LYS A 502 61.34 5.52 -35.61
CA LYS A 502 60.66 4.30 -36.19
C LYS A 502 61.53 3.11 -36.65
N ALA A 503 60.94 1.90 -36.82
CA ALA A 503 61.12 0.97 -37.97
C ALA A 503 60.05 -0.17 -38.02
N TYR A 504 59.74 -0.68 -39.22
CA TYR A 504 58.57 -1.48 -39.64
C TYR A 504 58.71 -3.01 -39.54
N ASP A 505 57.60 -3.72 -39.31
CA ASP A 505 57.18 -4.96 -40.02
C ASP A 505 55.66 -5.21 -39.82
N GLU A 506 54.93 -5.46 -40.92
CA GLU A 506 53.51 -5.89 -41.00
C GLU A 506 53.44 -7.43 -41.18
N PRO A 507 52.29 -8.14 -41.07
CA PRO A 507 50.97 -7.76 -40.58
C PRO A 507 50.30 -8.84 -39.67
N LEU A 508 49.57 -8.42 -38.65
CA LEU A 508 48.34 -9.10 -38.22
C LEU A 508 47.33 -8.00 -37.92
N LYS A 509 46.24 -7.95 -38.69
CA LYS A 509 45.11 -7.06 -38.40
C LYS A 509 44.49 -7.51 -37.07
N GLU A 510 44.96 -6.94 -35.98
CA GLU A 510 44.16 -6.82 -34.78
C GLU A 510 43.06 -5.80 -35.10
N GLU A 511 41.82 -6.29 -35.14
CA GLU A 511 40.67 -5.39 -35.05
C GLU A 511 40.83 -4.59 -33.76
N PRO A 512 40.54 -3.27 -33.79
CA PRO A 512 40.65 -2.44 -32.60
C PRO A 512 39.80 -3.08 -31.52
N SER A 513 40.42 -3.33 -30.35
CA SER A 513 39.69 -3.72 -29.14
C SER A 513 38.55 -2.71 -28.96
N LYS A 514 37.32 -3.11 -29.32
CA LYS A 514 36.15 -2.27 -29.17
C LYS A 514 36.04 -1.95 -27.69
N GLU A 515 36.31 -0.70 -27.32
CA GLU A 515 35.97 -0.21 -25.99
C GLU A 515 34.48 -0.48 -25.81
N LEU A 516 34.15 -1.36 -24.86
CA LEU A 516 32.77 -1.66 -24.54
C LEU A 516 32.11 -0.37 -24.04
N GLU A 517 31.08 0.06 -24.76
CA GLU A 517 30.20 1.17 -24.35
C GLU A 517 29.53 0.82 -23.02
N GLY A 518 28.92 1.79 -22.34
CA GLY A 518 28.40 1.57 -20.98
C GLY A 518 27.24 0.56 -20.90
N LEU A 519 26.05 1.06 -20.59
CA LEU A 519 24.88 0.24 -20.33
C LEU A 519 23.83 0.45 -21.42
N LEU A 520 23.36 -0.62 -22.07
CA LEU A 520 22.17 -0.57 -22.93
C LEU A 520 20.94 -1.08 -22.19
N ILE A 521 19.81 -0.37 -22.29
CA ILE A 521 18.55 -0.73 -21.64
C ILE A 521 17.40 -0.82 -22.66
N LEU A 522 16.65 -1.92 -22.63
CA LEU A 522 15.35 -2.09 -23.31
C LEU A 522 14.29 -2.61 -22.32
N LYS A 523 13.36 -1.76 -21.88
CA LYS A 523 12.21 -2.21 -21.06
C LYS A 523 10.93 -2.26 -21.88
N LYS A 524 9.96 -3.02 -21.38
CA LYS A 524 8.60 -3.20 -21.93
C LYS A 524 7.84 -1.89 -22.12
N SER A 525 8.08 -0.91 -21.25
CA SER A 525 7.49 0.42 -21.37
C SER A 525 8.56 1.52 -21.42
N PRO A 526 8.36 2.59 -22.20
CA PRO A 526 9.24 3.77 -22.20
C PRO A 526 9.38 4.41 -20.81
N ILE A 527 8.38 4.25 -19.94
CA ILE A 527 8.37 4.72 -18.56
C ILE A 527 9.38 3.93 -17.72
N GLU A 528 9.39 2.60 -17.84
CA GLU A 528 10.36 1.76 -17.15
C GLU A 528 11.79 2.03 -17.63
N THR A 529 12.00 2.20 -18.94
CA THR A 529 13.31 2.59 -19.48
C THR A 529 13.77 3.93 -18.87
N LYS A 530 12.87 4.91 -18.70
CA LYS A 530 13.18 6.19 -18.03
C LYS A 530 13.48 6.02 -16.53
N ILE A 531 12.73 5.18 -15.81
CA ILE A 531 12.96 4.91 -14.39
C ILE A 531 14.31 4.23 -14.18
N PHE A 532 14.60 3.16 -14.92
CA PHE A 532 15.87 2.43 -14.82
C PHE A 532 17.05 3.34 -15.17
N THR A 533 16.93 4.14 -16.23
CA THR A 533 17.97 5.12 -16.54
C THR A 533 18.14 6.13 -15.40
N SER A 534 17.05 6.70 -14.87
CA SER A 534 17.14 7.75 -13.83
C SER A 534 17.70 7.25 -12.51
N ILE A 535 17.51 5.96 -12.20
CA ILE A 535 18.12 5.32 -11.02
C ILE A 535 19.61 5.13 -11.27
N LEU A 536 19.96 4.54 -12.42
CA LEU A 536 21.33 4.13 -12.72
C LEU A 536 22.23 5.28 -13.19
N SER A 537 21.67 6.42 -13.62
CA SER A 537 22.45 7.58 -14.09
C SER A 537 23.31 8.22 -13.01
N LYS A 538 23.09 7.88 -11.73
CA LYS A 538 23.95 8.32 -10.61
C LYS A 538 25.18 7.43 -10.41
N SER A 539 25.14 6.19 -10.91
CA SER A 539 26.19 5.17 -10.71
C SER A 539 26.85 4.70 -12.00
N VAL A 540 26.27 5.03 -13.16
CA VAL A 540 26.75 4.61 -14.49
C VAL A 540 26.91 5.85 -15.39
N ASN A 541 28.12 6.02 -15.94
CA ASN A 541 28.49 7.22 -16.70
C ASN A 541 27.94 7.27 -18.14
N SER A 542 27.64 6.12 -18.76
CA SER A 542 27.14 6.04 -20.14
C SER A 542 25.97 5.06 -20.21
N ILE A 543 24.77 5.57 -20.46
CA ILE A 543 23.54 4.77 -20.57
C ILE A 543 22.86 5.06 -21.91
N HIS A 544 22.73 4.01 -22.71
CA HIS A 544 22.04 3.98 -23.98
C HIS A 544 20.68 3.31 -23.82
N LYS A 545 19.71 3.74 -24.61
CA LYS A 545 18.32 3.30 -24.49
C LYS A 545 17.82 2.92 -25.86
N ALA A 546 17.27 1.73 -25.99
CA ALA A 546 16.56 1.35 -27.18
C ALA A 546 15.07 1.74 -27.06
N SER A 547 14.55 2.32 -28.12
CA SER A 547 13.15 2.78 -28.22
C SER A 547 12.20 1.71 -28.76
N SER A 548 12.75 0.68 -29.42
CA SER A 548 12.04 -0.47 -29.97
C SER A 548 12.95 -1.70 -30.01
N VAL A 549 12.38 -2.88 -30.30
CA VAL A 549 13.17 -4.12 -30.49
C VAL A 549 14.08 -4.02 -31.71
N GLU A 550 13.61 -3.39 -32.78
CA GLU A 550 14.42 -3.22 -34.00
C GLU A 550 15.62 -2.31 -33.75
N ASP A 551 15.39 -1.20 -33.03
CA ASP A 551 16.43 -0.28 -32.55
C ASP A 551 17.41 -1.00 -31.61
N PHE A 552 16.90 -1.78 -30.65
CA PHE A 552 17.73 -2.58 -29.75
C PHE A 552 18.62 -3.59 -30.49
N MET A 553 18.04 -4.36 -31.41
CA MET A 553 18.78 -5.35 -32.20
C MET A 553 19.85 -4.68 -33.06
N ASN A 554 19.54 -3.52 -33.66
CA ASN A 554 20.51 -2.73 -34.42
C ASN A 554 21.67 -2.26 -33.52
N MET A 555 21.36 -1.74 -32.33
CA MET A 555 22.37 -1.27 -31.36
C MET A 555 23.30 -2.39 -30.90
N ILE A 556 22.80 -3.57 -30.54
CA ILE A 556 23.66 -4.70 -30.10
C ILE A 556 24.45 -5.36 -31.25
N GLN A 557 24.00 -5.20 -32.49
CA GLN A 557 24.73 -5.71 -33.66
C GLN A 557 25.94 -4.85 -34.01
N HIS A 558 25.79 -3.52 -33.92
CA HIS A 558 26.82 -2.57 -34.34
C HIS A 558 27.77 -2.18 -33.20
N ASN A 559 27.24 -2.04 -31.98
CA ASN A 559 27.99 -1.64 -30.80
C ASN A 559 28.22 -2.83 -29.86
N ALA A 560 29.17 -2.70 -28.94
CA ALA A 560 29.43 -3.67 -27.89
C ALA A 560 29.30 -2.94 -26.54
N TYR A 561 28.53 -3.49 -25.61
CA TYR A 561 28.19 -2.84 -24.34
C TYR A 561 28.74 -3.67 -23.18
N LYS A 562 29.17 -3.02 -22.10
CA LYS A 562 29.59 -3.73 -20.88
C LYS A 562 28.45 -4.53 -20.28
N LEU A 563 27.26 -3.94 -20.26
CA LEU A 563 26.05 -4.54 -19.75
C LEU A 563 24.85 -4.23 -20.63
N VAL A 564 24.02 -5.25 -20.88
CA VAL A 564 22.74 -5.14 -21.58
C VAL A 564 21.62 -5.61 -20.67
N ILE A 565 20.66 -4.71 -20.41
CA ILE A 565 19.45 -4.99 -19.64
C ILE A 565 18.26 -5.01 -20.59
N PHE A 566 17.48 -6.09 -20.57
CA PHE A 566 16.25 -6.14 -21.36
C PHE A 566 15.13 -6.96 -20.71
N ASP A 567 13.88 -6.66 -21.07
CA ASP A 567 12.70 -7.41 -20.62
C ASP A 567 12.34 -8.55 -21.57
N LYS A 568 12.04 -9.73 -21.00
CA LYS A 568 11.53 -10.89 -21.74
C LYS A 568 10.17 -10.61 -22.41
N GLU A 569 9.31 -9.83 -21.77
CA GLU A 569 7.93 -9.59 -22.21
C GLU A 569 7.80 -8.55 -23.33
N VAL A 570 8.91 -7.98 -23.80
CA VAL A 570 8.86 -7.07 -24.95
C VAL A 570 8.44 -7.90 -26.19
N PRO A 571 7.37 -7.52 -26.91
CA PRO A 571 6.87 -8.28 -28.04
C PRO A 571 7.94 -8.47 -29.13
N ASN A 572 7.96 -9.66 -29.76
CA ASN A 572 8.85 -9.99 -30.89
C ASN A 572 10.35 -10.08 -30.55
N ILE A 573 10.72 -10.26 -29.28
CA ILE A 573 12.11 -10.60 -28.91
C ILE A 573 12.41 -12.07 -29.18
N ASN A 574 13.57 -12.34 -29.79
CA ASN A 574 14.14 -13.69 -29.91
C ASN A 574 15.35 -13.83 -28.97
N LEU A 575 15.19 -14.63 -27.90
CA LEU A 575 16.20 -14.78 -26.85
C LEU A 575 17.48 -15.47 -27.33
N GLU A 576 17.39 -16.48 -28.18
CA GLU A 576 18.56 -17.20 -28.71
C GLU A 576 19.42 -16.29 -29.58
N SER A 577 18.78 -15.48 -30.43
CA SER A 577 19.48 -14.50 -31.27
C SER A 577 20.20 -13.44 -30.45
N ILE A 578 19.57 -12.93 -29.39
CA ILE A 578 20.20 -11.96 -28.49
C ILE A 578 21.38 -12.59 -27.76
N ALA A 579 21.19 -13.76 -27.16
CA ALA A 579 22.24 -14.46 -26.41
C ALA A 579 23.49 -14.70 -27.27
N LYS A 580 23.31 -15.13 -28.53
CA LYS A 580 24.40 -15.34 -29.47
C LYS A 580 25.17 -14.04 -29.76
N ILE A 581 24.45 -12.94 -30.05
CA ILE A 581 25.07 -11.64 -30.34
C ILE A 581 25.84 -11.13 -29.11
N LEU A 582 25.25 -11.21 -27.92
CA LEU A 582 25.91 -10.73 -26.70
C LEU A 582 27.15 -11.55 -26.35
N GLN A 583 27.11 -12.88 -26.56
CA GLN A 583 28.25 -13.76 -26.37
C GLN A 583 29.38 -13.46 -27.36
N GLU A 584 29.07 -13.23 -28.64
CA GLU A 584 30.06 -12.84 -29.67
C GLU A 584 30.71 -11.48 -29.37
N LYS A 585 29.98 -10.56 -28.73
CA LYS A 585 30.46 -9.22 -28.36
C LYS A 585 31.14 -9.15 -26.98
N GLY A 586 31.08 -10.21 -26.19
CA GLY A 586 31.60 -10.23 -24.82
C GLY A 586 30.83 -9.35 -23.83
N SER A 587 29.54 -9.09 -24.09
CA SER A 587 28.69 -8.22 -23.27
C SER A 587 28.01 -9.02 -22.15
N HIS A 588 27.97 -8.50 -20.93
CA HIS A 588 27.14 -9.08 -19.87
C HIS A 588 25.66 -8.77 -20.07
N SER A 589 24.79 -9.63 -19.56
CA SER A 589 23.35 -9.59 -19.80
C SER A 589 22.52 -9.80 -18.53
N ILE A 590 21.52 -8.95 -18.34
CA ILE A 590 20.50 -9.13 -17.30
C ILE A 590 19.13 -9.14 -17.95
N MET A 591 18.49 -10.30 -17.98
CA MET A 591 17.12 -10.43 -18.47
C MET A 591 16.13 -10.22 -17.32
N PHE A 592 15.21 -9.29 -17.51
CA PHE A 592 14.12 -9.03 -16.59
C PHE A 592 12.83 -9.72 -17.03
N TYR A 593 12.00 -10.12 -16.07
CA TYR A 593 10.69 -10.71 -16.33
C TYR A 593 9.64 -10.32 -15.28
N ASP A 594 8.37 -10.37 -15.68
CA ASP A 594 7.22 -10.22 -14.81
C ASP A 594 7.05 -11.50 -13.97
N ASN A 595 6.70 -11.37 -12.69
CA ASN A 595 6.60 -12.48 -11.72
C ASN A 595 5.53 -13.55 -12.06
N LEU A 596 4.79 -13.35 -13.16
CA LEU A 596 3.79 -14.27 -13.71
C LEU A 596 4.30 -15.02 -14.96
N THR A 597 5.48 -14.68 -15.47
CA THR A 597 6.06 -15.25 -16.70
C THR A 597 6.84 -16.51 -16.38
N GLU A 598 6.53 -17.62 -17.07
CA GLU A 598 7.29 -18.86 -16.96
C GLU A 598 8.65 -18.73 -17.66
N ILE A 599 9.72 -19.19 -17.02
CA ILE A 599 11.08 -19.21 -17.58
C ILE A 599 11.62 -20.63 -17.55
N SER A 600 12.01 -21.16 -18.71
CA SER A 600 12.57 -22.50 -18.84
C SER A 600 14.02 -22.56 -18.30
N ASN A 601 14.51 -23.76 -17.99
CA ASN A 601 15.90 -23.91 -17.53
C ASN A 601 16.93 -23.62 -18.64
N GLU A 602 16.54 -23.82 -19.90
CA GLU A 602 17.37 -23.49 -21.06
C GLU A 602 17.52 -21.97 -21.21
N GLU A 603 16.42 -21.22 -21.05
CA GLU A 603 16.43 -19.75 -21.07
C GLU A 603 17.27 -19.15 -19.92
N LYS A 604 17.35 -19.85 -18.78
CA LYS A 604 18.19 -19.44 -17.65
C LYS A 604 19.69 -19.54 -17.90
N GLN A 605 20.09 -20.37 -18.83
CA GLN A 605 21.50 -20.59 -19.16
C GLN A 605 22.00 -19.64 -20.26
N LEU A 606 21.09 -18.93 -20.94
CA LEU A 606 21.41 -18.04 -22.05
C LEU A 606 21.95 -16.66 -21.62
N PHE A 607 21.73 -16.24 -20.38
CA PHE A 607 22.06 -14.89 -19.90
C PHE A 607 22.77 -14.93 -18.53
N ASP A 608 23.64 -13.96 -18.25
CA ASP A 608 24.47 -13.93 -17.03
C ASP A 608 23.63 -13.81 -15.77
N LYS A 609 22.51 -13.10 -15.86
CA LYS A 609 21.60 -12.90 -14.75
C LYS A 609 20.15 -12.79 -15.19
N ILE A 610 19.26 -13.30 -14.35
CA ILE A 610 17.82 -13.13 -14.50
C ILE A 610 17.26 -12.52 -13.23
N SER A 611 16.40 -11.51 -13.39
CA SER A 611 15.79 -10.76 -12.29
C SER A 611 14.31 -10.49 -12.54
N ILE A 612 13.53 -10.34 -11.48
CA ILE A 612 12.12 -9.92 -11.59
C ILE A 612 12.02 -8.40 -11.76
N ASN A 613 10.99 -7.93 -12.47
CA ASN A 613 10.71 -6.51 -12.67
C ASN A 613 10.35 -5.75 -11.38
N ALA A 614 9.84 -6.46 -10.36
CA ALA A 614 9.57 -5.90 -9.04
C ALA A 614 10.85 -5.77 -8.18
N ILE A 615 11.85 -5.05 -8.69
CA ILE A 615 13.11 -4.76 -8.01
C ILE A 615 13.07 -3.35 -7.39
N ASN A 616 13.55 -3.20 -6.16
CA ASN A 616 13.66 -1.88 -5.53
C ASN A 616 14.94 -1.15 -6.01
N LYS A 617 15.04 0.15 -5.70
CA LYS A 617 16.15 1.00 -6.14
C LYS A 617 17.53 0.48 -5.70
N GLN A 618 17.68 0.15 -4.42
CA GLN A 618 18.97 -0.26 -3.85
C GLN A 618 19.45 -1.60 -4.43
N ASP A 619 18.52 -2.54 -4.63
CA ASP A 619 18.81 -3.84 -5.22
C ASP A 619 19.18 -3.70 -6.71
N LEU A 620 18.53 -2.79 -7.45
CA LEU A 620 18.86 -2.54 -8.85
C LEU A 620 20.27 -1.92 -9.00
N GLU A 621 20.61 -0.94 -8.17
CA GLU A 621 21.96 -0.33 -8.15
C GLU A 621 23.04 -1.37 -7.79
N LYS A 622 22.77 -2.22 -6.79
CA LYS A 622 23.65 -3.32 -6.38
C LYS A 622 23.79 -4.40 -7.46
N LEU A 623 22.73 -4.68 -8.20
CA LEU A 623 22.71 -5.68 -9.26
C LEU A 623 23.55 -5.21 -10.46
N VAL A 624 23.40 -3.95 -10.86
CA VAL A 624 24.11 -3.38 -12.02
C VAL A 624 25.59 -3.13 -11.72
N SER A 625 25.94 -2.69 -10.51
CA SER A 625 27.34 -2.47 -10.10
C SER A 625 28.22 -3.73 -10.07
N GLN A 626 27.65 -4.93 -10.19
CA GLN A 626 28.42 -6.18 -10.31
C GLN A 626 29.06 -6.35 -11.70
N TYR A 627 28.57 -5.62 -12.71
CA TYR A 627 28.92 -5.81 -14.12
C TYR A 627 29.44 -4.53 -14.80
N MET A 628 29.37 -3.38 -14.11
CA MET A 628 29.77 -2.06 -14.60
C MET A 628 31.01 -1.56 -13.88
#